data_AF-A0A2E3D3A9-F1
#
_entry.id   AF-A0A2E3D3A9-F1
#
_cell.length_a   1.000
_cell.length_b   1.000
_cell.length_c   1.000
_cell.angle_alpha   90.00
_cell.angle_beta   90.00
_cell.angle_gamma   90.00
#
_symmetry.space_group_name_H-M   'P 1'
#
loop_
_entity.id
_entity.type
_entity.pdbx_description
1 polymer ?
#
loop_
_entity_poly.entity_id
_entity_poly.type
_entity_poly.pdbx_seq_one_letter_code
_entity_poly.pdbx_strand_id
1 'polypeptide(L)'
;MTTYNVNVTGEISPYAQRESVIQAFAKMAKIDEEKAESIFNNGNVTIKKGVDEQTAIKFQKALEQIGAIAVIDPPLSDEIALDFDEPVAVAEDGPAQPYSAPTGSPTMEAQEPDPRGYQFTIEGRPDYAFLTVKVPANETLKVEASSMATMDTHMKMKTKFRGGFSRFLTGESIFINEFTAEGGPGEIGIAPGSPGDMTHLYLDNNIVYLQNSAFVASTMGVEIESKWQGLAKGFFSGESLFLIRASGQGDLWFNTYGALIEVDVEEDYVVDTGNIVAFTDGLEYNITKVGGYKSLFFSGEGFVCRFKGKGKVWIQTRGVSAFAWWAHWYRPVEKSNG
;
A
#
# COMPACT_ATOMS: atom_id res chain seq x y z
N MET A 1 -6.92 36.86 6.61
CA MET A 1 -7.06 35.45 6.20
C MET A 1 -6.55 35.34 4.78
N THR A 2 -5.56 34.48 4.53
CA THR A 2 -5.11 34.16 3.18
C THR A 2 -6.27 33.49 2.45
N THR A 3 -6.51 33.89 1.21
CA THR A 3 -7.56 33.31 0.37
C THR A 3 -6.92 32.68 -0.86
N TYR A 4 -7.54 31.62 -1.34
CA TYR A 4 -6.99 30.74 -2.36
C TYR A 4 -7.93 30.64 -3.55
N ASN A 5 -7.34 30.46 -4.72
CA ASN A 5 -7.99 30.18 -5.98
C ASN A 5 -7.68 28.75 -6.39
N VAL A 6 -8.65 28.06 -7.00
CA VAL A 6 -8.44 26.73 -7.60
C VAL A 6 -8.52 26.90 -9.10
N ASN A 7 -7.45 26.52 -9.79
CA ASN A 7 -7.32 26.65 -11.24
C ASN A 7 -7.22 25.27 -11.87
N VAL A 8 -8.03 24.98 -12.89
CA VAL A 8 -7.88 23.79 -13.73
C VAL A 8 -6.80 24.06 -14.76
N THR A 9 -5.79 23.22 -14.80
CA THR A 9 -4.60 23.42 -15.66
C THR A 9 -4.89 23.16 -17.14
N GLY A 10 -5.97 22.44 -17.46
CA GLY A 10 -6.27 21.93 -18.81
C GLY A 10 -5.67 20.55 -19.09
N GLU A 11 -4.74 20.13 -18.24
CA GLU A 11 -4.20 18.79 -18.23
C GLU A 11 -5.17 17.82 -17.54
N ILE A 12 -5.11 16.57 -17.97
CA ILE A 12 -5.94 15.48 -17.48
C ILE A 12 -4.98 14.40 -17.00
N SER A 13 -5.35 13.75 -15.90
CA SER A 13 -4.66 12.60 -15.35
C SER A 13 -4.37 11.60 -16.48
N PRO A 14 -3.13 11.13 -16.60
CA PRO A 14 -2.76 10.19 -17.67
C PRO A 14 -3.47 8.83 -17.53
N TYR A 15 -4.14 8.59 -16.40
CA TYR A 15 -4.92 7.40 -16.09
C TYR A 15 -6.43 7.54 -16.43
N ALA A 16 -6.88 8.71 -16.90
CA ALA A 16 -8.28 9.00 -17.16
C ALA A 16 -8.54 9.30 -18.65
N GLN A 17 -9.70 8.87 -19.16
CA GLN A 17 -10.11 9.20 -20.53
C GLN A 17 -10.60 10.65 -20.60
N ARG A 18 -10.01 11.45 -21.51
CA ARG A 18 -10.32 12.88 -21.67
C ARG A 18 -11.82 13.15 -21.77
N GLU A 19 -12.53 12.38 -22.58
CA GLU A 19 -13.98 12.51 -22.76
C GLU A 19 -14.74 12.26 -21.44
N SER A 20 -14.40 11.20 -20.70
CA SER A 20 -15.01 10.90 -19.40
C SER A 20 -14.72 11.97 -18.35
N VAL A 21 -13.52 12.54 -18.35
CA VAL A 21 -13.14 13.66 -17.45
C VAL A 21 -13.93 14.92 -17.79
N ILE A 22 -14.07 15.25 -19.07
CA ILE A 22 -14.84 16.41 -19.54
C ILE A 22 -16.32 16.25 -19.15
N GLN A 23 -16.91 15.07 -19.37
CA GLN A 23 -18.30 14.78 -18.98
C GLN A 23 -18.51 14.86 -17.47
N ALA A 24 -17.61 14.25 -16.69
CA ALA A 24 -17.66 14.29 -15.23
C ALA A 24 -17.50 15.72 -14.70
N PHE A 25 -16.60 16.50 -15.30
CA PHE A 25 -16.39 17.90 -14.96
C PHE A 25 -17.60 18.76 -15.32
N ALA A 26 -18.17 18.60 -16.52
CA ALA A 26 -19.37 19.31 -16.96
C ALA A 26 -20.54 19.10 -15.98
N LYS A 27 -20.75 17.86 -15.56
CA LYS A 27 -21.76 17.49 -14.55
C LYS A 27 -21.46 18.10 -13.18
N MET A 28 -20.20 18.06 -12.74
CA MET A 28 -19.77 18.62 -11.45
C MET A 28 -19.93 20.14 -11.40
N ALA A 29 -19.51 20.83 -12.47
CA ALA A 29 -19.56 22.29 -12.60
C ALA A 29 -20.93 22.81 -13.05
N LYS A 30 -21.87 21.91 -13.41
CA LYS A 30 -23.20 22.23 -13.95
C LYS A 30 -23.14 23.14 -15.18
N ILE A 31 -22.25 22.79 -16.10
CA ILE A 31 -22.07 23.44 -17.40
C ILE A 31 -22.28 22.43 -18.52
N ASP A 32 -22.42 22.91 -19.75
CA ASP A 32 -22.43 22.05 -20.94
C ASP A 32 -21.03 21.51 -21.29
N GLU A 33 -20.99 20.41 -22.03
CA GLU A 33 -19.76 19.71 -22.38
C GLU A 33 -18.85 20.54 -23.30
N GLU A 34 -19.41 21.35 -24.21
CA GLU A 34 -18.63 22.25 -25.06
C GLU A 34 -17.88 23.32 -24.24
N LYS A 35 -18.53 23.92 -23.24
CA LYS A 35 -17.88 24.84 -22.30
C LYS A 35 -16.84 24.14 -21.43
N ALA A 36 -17.12 22.92 -20.97
CA ALA A 36 -16.15 22.12 -20.24
C ALA A 36 -14.91 21.86 -21.09
N GLU A 37 -15.09 21.41 -22.33
CA GLU A 37 -14.00 21.17 -23.28
C GLU A 37 -13.19 22.43 -23.56
N SER A 38 -13.85 23.59 -23.73
CA SER A 38 -13.17 24.88 -23.88
C SER A 38 -12.30 25.23 -22.67
N ILE A 39 -12.75 24.93 -21.44
CA ILE A 39 -11.96 25.13 -20.22
C ILE A 39 -10.69 24.26 -20.24
N PHE A 40 -10.80 23.00 -20.66
CA PHE A 40 -9.64 22.11 -20.75
C PHE A 40 -8.71 22.42 -21.93
N ASN A 41 -9.19 23.14 -22.95
CA ASN A 41 -8.37 23.57 -24.09
C ASN A 41 -7.63 24.89 -23.84
N ASN A 42 -8.24 25.80 -23.07
CA ASN A 42 -7.65 27.12 -22.79
C ASN A 42 -6.51 27.06 -21.76
N GLY A 43 -6.51 26.03 -20.91
CA GLY A 43 -5.51 25.85 -19.86
C GLY A 43 -5.58 26.91 -18.76
N ASN A 44 -5.19 26.52 -17.55
CA ASN A 44 -5.13 27.37 -16.35
C ASN A 44 -6.35 28.30 -16.11
N VAL A 45 -7.55 27.73 -16.02
CA VAL A 45 -8.80 28.47 -15.77
C VAL A 45 -9.18 28.42 -14.29
N THR A 46 -9.39 29.59 -13.67
CA THR A 46 -9.90 29.66 -12.29
C THR A 46 -11.35 29.23 -12.21
N ILE A 47 -11.61 28.12 -11.52
CA ILE A 47 -12.96 27.57 -11.31
C ILE A 47 -13.54 27.98 -9.96
N LYS A 48 -12.68 28.36 -9.00
CA LYS A 48 -13.10 28.81 -7.67
C LYS A 48 -12.15 29.89 -7.20
N LYS A 49 -12.68 31.01 -6.73
CA LYS A 49 -11.90 32.19 -6.35
C LYS A 49 -12.14 32.55 -4.89
N GLY A 50 -11.06 32.93 -4.19
CA GLY A 50 -11.14 33.55 -2.87
C GLY A 50 -11.71 32.66 -1.77
N VAL A 51 -11.41 31.37 -1.78
CA VAL A 51 -11.87 30.42 -0.76
C VAL A 51 -10.84 30.23 0.34
N ASP A 52 -11.26 29.72 1.50
CA ASP A 52 -10.34 29.26 2.54
C ASP A 52 -9.58 28.00 2.11
N GLU A 53 -8.53 27.66 2.85
CA GLU A 53 -7.62 26.54 2.57
C GLU A 53 -8.33 25.19 2.49
N GLN A 54 -9.18 24.88 3.46
CA GLN A 54 -9.89 23.59 3.52
C GLN A 54 -10.84 23.45 2.33
N THR A 55 -11.52 24.54 1.98
CA THR A 55 -12.37 24.60 0.80
C THR A 55 -11.55 24.44 -0.48
N ALA A 56 -10.40 25.10 -0.62
CA ALA A 56 -9.51 24.97 -1.78
C ALA A 56 -9.04 23.52 -1.98
N ILE A 57 -8.57 22.87 -0.90
CA ILE A 57 -8.15 21.46 -0.91
C ILE A 57 -9.31 20.54 -1.31
N LYS A 58 -10.52 20.78 -0.79
CA LYS A 58 -11.70 19.98 -1.14
C LYS A 58 -12.06 20.08 -2.63
N PHE A 59 -11.97 21.28 -3.20
CA PHE A 59 -12.21 21.48 -4.63
C PHE A 59 -11.12 20.83 -5.48
N GLN A 60 -9.84 20.97 -5.11
CA GLN A 60 -8.73 20.30 -5.79
C GLN A 60 -8.92 18.78 -5.82
N LYS A 61 -9.19 18.16 -4.65
CA LYS A 61 -9.42 16.71 -4.55
C LYS A 61 -10.61 16.23 -5.39
N ALA A 62 -11.70 16.99 -5.43
CA ALA A 62 -12.88 16.64 -6.23
C ALA A 62 -12.58 16.61 -7.74
N LEU A 63 -11.68 17.49 -8.21
CA LEU A 63 -11.22 17.52 -9.60
C LEU A 63 -10.27 16.36 -9.90
N GLU A 64 -9.35 16.07 -8.98
CA GLU A 64 -8.42 14.96 -9.12
C GLU A 64 -9.15 13.60 -9.17
N GLN A 65 -10.21 13.43 -8.37
CA GLN A 65 -11.05 12.22 -8.37
C GLN A 65 -11.72 11.94 -9.71
N ILE A 66 -12.02 12.97 -10.49
CA ILE A 66 -12.58 12.81 -11.84
C ILE A 66 -11.49 12.83 -12.92
N GLY A 67 -10.21 12.85 -12.51
CA GLY A 67 -9.07 12.85 -13.41
C GLY A 67 -8.66 14.22 -13.96
N ALA A 68 -9.21 15.34 -13.47
CA ALA A 68 -8.79 16.68 -13.88
C ALA A 68 -7.62 17.19 -13.02
N ILE A 69 -6.64 17.86 -13.64
CA ILE A 69 -5.48 18.40 -12.91
C ILE A 69 -5.75 19.85 -12.50
N ALA A 70 -5.70 20.11 -11.19
CA ALA A 70 -5.97 21.42 -10.61
C ALA A 70 -4.86 21.89 -9.66
N VAL A 71 -4.62 23.20 -9.64
CA VAL A 71 -3.62 23.87 -8.79
C VAL A 71 -4.28 24.91 -7.90
N ILE A 72 -3.73 25.10 -6.71
CA ILE A 72 -4.17 26.12 -5.75
C ILE A 72 -3.21 27.33 -5.83
N ASP A 73 -3.77 28.54 -5.88
CA ASP A 73 -3.04 29.81 -6.00
C ASP A 73 -3.53 30.83 -4.94
N PRO A 74 -2.66 31.38 -4.06
CA PRO A 74 -1.24 31.07 -3.94
C PRO A 74 -1.00 29.62 -3.50
N PRO A 75 0.17 29.02 -3.80
CA PRO A 75 0.49 27.69 -3.31
C PRO A 75 0.37 27.67 -1.79
N LEU A 76 -0.18 26.57 -1.27
CA LEU A 76 -0.27 26.35 0.18
C LEU A 76 1.14 26.41 0.77
N SER A 77 1.32 27.14 1.87
CA SER A 77 2.63 27.28 2.50
C SER A 77 3.10 25.92 3.01
N ASP A 78 4.21 25.43 2.44
CA ASP A 78 4.88 24.20 2.85
C ASP A 78 5.44 24.33 4.28
N GLU A 79 4.99 23.50 5.20
CA GLU A 79 5.88 22.86 6.20
C GLU A 79 5.92 21.39 5.74
N ILE A 80 6.97 20.83 5.17
CA ILE A 80 8.40 20.87 5.48
C ILE A 80 9.16 20.65 4.16
N ALA A 81 10.14 21.50 3.86
CA ALA A 81 11.09 21.24 2.78
C ALA A 81 11.87 19.94 3.08
N LEU A 82 12.12 19.12 2.08
CA LEU A 82 13.17 18.11 2.15
C LEU A 82 14.50 18.85 2.34
N ASP A 83 14.92 19.03 3.59
CA ASP A 83 16.27 19.46 3.92
C ASP A 83 17.15 18.23 3.68
N PHE A 84 17.72 18.15 2.49
CA PHE A 84 18.97 17.43 2.34
C PHE A 84 20.01 18.39 2.88
N ASP A 85 20.49 18.17 4.11
CA ASP A 85 21.72 18.81 4.55
C ASP A 85 22.75 18.68 3.40
N GLU A 86 23.39 19.79 3.03
CA GLU A 86 24.48 19.76 2.07
C GLU A 86 25.43 18.62 2.46
N PRO A 87 25.87 17.77 1.52
CA PRO A 87 26.73 16.65 1.85
C PRO A 87 27.96 17.20 2.57
N VAL A 88 28.11 16.81 3.84
CA VAL A 88 29.32 17.08 4.61
C VAL A 88 30.47 16.54 3.78
N ALA A 89 31.37 17.42 3.34
CA ALA A 89 32.56 17.04 2.61
C ALA A 89 33.32 15.99 3.43
N VAL A 90 33.25 14.74 2.98
CA VAL A 90 34.05 13.66 3.56
C VAL A 90 35.50 14.00 3.23
N ALA A 91 36.32 14.17 4.26
CA ALA A 91 37.75 14.38 4.08
C ALA A 91 38.33 13.23 3.25
N GLU A 92 39.15 13.57 2.25
CA GLU A 92 39.86 12.60 1.40
C GLU A 92 40.90 11.82 2.23
N ASP A 93 40.47 10.78 2.94
CA ASP A 93 41.38 9.79 3.52
C ASP A 93 41.52 8.60 2.56
N GLY A 94 42.53 8.70 1.69
CA GLY A 94 43.23 7.57 1.09
C GLY A 94 42.57 6.89 -0.12
N PRO A 95 43.36 6.13 -0.92
CA PRO A 95 42.84 5.47 -2.11
C PRO A 95 41.79 4.43 -1.72
N ALA A 96 40.62 4.54 -2.35
CA ALA A 96 39.51 3.60 -2.20
C ALA A 96 40.00 2.16 -2.35
N GLN A 97 39.80 1.37 -1.31
CA GLN A 97 39.96 -0.08 -1.40
C GLN A 97 38.98 -0.58 -2.47
N PRO A 98 39.39 -1.48 -3.39
CA PRO A 98 38.46 -2.05 -4.35
C PRO A 98 37.35 -2.76 -3.58
N TYR A 99 36.12 -2.35 -3.86
CA TYR A 99 34.91 -3.02 -3.37
C TYR A 99 34.98 -4.50 -3.75
N SER A 100 35.24 -5.35 -2.77
CA SER A 100 34.99 -6.78 -2.89
C SER A 100 33.49 -6.97 -2.77
N ALA A 101 32.83 -7.29 -3.88
CA ALA A 101 31.46 -7.76 -3.85
C ALA A 101 31.34 -8.88 -2.79
N PRO A 102 30.34 -8.86 -1.90
CA PRO A 102 30.15 -9.96 -0.98
C PRO A 102 29.92 -11.23 -1.81
N THR A 103 30.86 -12.18 -1.73
CA THR A 103 30.78 -13.49 -2.39
C THR A 103 29.89 -14.42 -1.59
N GLY A 104 28.66 -13.99 -1.37
CA GLY A 104 27.57 -14.78 -0.81
C GLY A 104 26.29 -14.33 -1.49
N SER A 105 25.68 -15.22 -2.26
CA SER A 105 24.24 -15.11 -2.50
C SER A 105 23.58 -14.95 -1.13
N PRO A 106 22.67 -13.99 -0.90
CA PRO A 106 21.90 -13.96 0.33
C PRO A 106 21.00 -15.18 0.29
N THR A 107 21.50 -16.31 0.81
CA THR A 107 20.65 -17.40 1.23
C THR A 107 19.85 -16.79 2.38
N MET A 108 18.61 -16.40 2.10
CA MET A 108 17.66 -16.06 3.15
C MET A 108 17.64 -17.26 4.09
N GLU A 109 18.28 -17.17 5.25
CA GLU A 109 18.23 -18.23 6.23
C GLU A 109 16.74 -18.44 6.57
N ALA A 110 16.26 -19.66 6.36
CA ALA A 110 14.90 -20.02 6.70
C ALA A 110 14.75 -19.80 8.21
N GLN A 111 14.00 -18.77 8.59
CA GLN A 111 13.68 -18.51 9.99
C GLN A 111 13.05 -19.79 10.56
N GLU A 112 13.70 -20.41 11.54
CA GLU A 112 13.18 -21.62 12.16
C GLU A 112 11.81 -21.30 12.77
N PRO A 113 10.77 -22.10 12.49
CA PRO A 113 9.44 -21.89 13.06
C PRO A 113 9.51 -21.83 14.58
N ASP A 114 8.83 -20.86 15.18
CA ASP A 114 8.70 -20.80 16.64
C ASP A 114 7.99 -22.08 17.13
N PRO A 115 8.57 -22.83 18.09
CA PRO A 115 8.02 -24.12 18.53
C PRO A 115 6.63 -24.01 19.18
N ARG A 116 6.18 -22.80 19.53
CA ARG A 116 4.83 -22.54 20.06
C ARG A 116 3.77 -22.41 18.97
N GLY A 117 4.18 -22.24 17.71
CA GLY A 117 3.31 -22.07 16.56
C GLY A 117 2.81 -23.39 15.97
N TYR A 118 2.00 -23.28 14.93
CA TYR A 118 1.63 -24.44 14.12
C TYR A 118 2.81 -24.93 13.28
N GLN A 119 2.79 -26.19 12.89
CA GLN A 119 3.76 -26.70 11.91
C GLN A 119 3.38 -26.19 10.53
N PHE A 120 4.35 -25.64 9.80
CA PHE A 120 4.16 -25.17 8.44
C PHE A 120 5.42 -25.31 7.58
N THR A 121 5.25 -25.18 6.27
CA THR A 121 6.34 -25.05 5.29
C THR A 121 5.99 -23.95 4.31
N ILE A 122 7.02 -23.23 3.83
CA ILE A 122 6.89 -22.25 2.76
C ILE A 122 7.79 -22.70 1.62
N GLU A 123 7.19 -23.04 0.48
CA GLU A 123 7.88 -23.50 -0.72
C GLU A 123 7.79 -22.43 -1.82
N GLY A 124 8.63 -22.50 -2.86
CA GLY A 124 8.54 -21.60 -4.02
C GLY A 124 9.04 -20.16 -3.78
N ARG A 125 9.65 -19.88 -2.62
CA ARG A 125 10.29 -18.58 -2.34
C ARG A 125 11.49 -18.34 -3.26
N PRO A 126 11.80 -17.07 -3.61
CA PRO A 126 11.01 -15.85 -3.32
C PRO A 126 9.98 -15.52 -4.43
N ASP A 127 9.86 -16.34 -5.46
CA ASP A 127 9.15 -15.96 -6.69
C ASP A 127 7.63 -16.19 -6.60
N TYR A 128 7.21 -17.33 -6.03
CA TYR A 128 5.81 -17.78 -5.97
C TYR A 128 5.58 -18.59 -4.70
N ALA A 129 5.65 -17.93 -3.54
CA ALA A 129 5.56 -18.60 -2.26
C ALA A 129 4.23 -19.33 -2.07
N PHE A 130 4.32 -20.59 -1.63
CA PHE A 130 3.19 -21.47 -1.29
C PHE A 130 3.32 -21.91 0.17
N LEU A 131 2.28 -21.68 0.97
CA LEU A 131 2.26 -21.99 2.39
C LEU A 131 1.44 -23.26 2.64
N THR A 132 2.05 -24.26 3.26
CA THR A 132 1.34 -25.46 3.76
C THR A 132 1.33 -25.44 5.28
N VAL A 133 0.15 -25.43 5.90
CA VAL A 133 -0.03 -25.42 7.37
C VAL A 133 -0.68 -26.71 7.83
N LYS A 134 -0.15 -27.31 8.91
CA LYS A 134 -0.80 -28.39 9.66
C LYS A 134 -1.62 -27.78 10.80
N VAL A 135 -2.93 -27.72 10.61
CA VAL A 135 -3.89 -27.22 11.61
C VAL A 135 -4.19 -28.32 12.63
N PRO A 136 -4.00 -28.07 13.95
CA PRO A 136 -4.34 -29.06 14.98
C PRO A 136 -5.82 -29.44 15.00
N ALA A 137 -6.12 -30.61 15.58
CA ALA A 137 -7.49 -31.12 15.64
C ALA A 137 -8.42 -30.16 16.39
N ASN A 138 -9.53 -29.82 15.75
CA ASN A 138 -10.57 -28.89 16.21
C ASN A 138 -10.09 -27.43 16.39
N GLU A 139 -8.93 -27.07 15.87
CA GLU A 139 -8.48 -25.68 15.80
C GLU A 139 -8.87 -25.03 14.47
N THR A 140 -8.80 -23.70 14.46
CA THR A 140 -9.22 -22.87 13.34
C THR A 140 -8.06 -21.98 12.88
N LEU A 141 -7.88 -21.88 11.57
CA LEU A 141 -6.94 -20.97 10.92
C LEU A 141 -7.70 -19.86 10.20
N LYS A 142 -7.27 -18.61 10.36
CA LYS A 142 -7.73 -17.47 9.55
C LYS A 142 -6.89 -17.43 8.28
N VAL A 143 -7.53 -17.29 7.12
CA VAL A 143 -6.88 -17.30 5.82
C VAL A 143 -7.48 -16.21 4.92
N GLU A 144 -6.65 -15.53 4.14
CA GLU A 144 -7.06 -14.58 3.11
C GLU A 144 -8.06 -15.25 2.16
N ALA A 145 -9.16 -14.56 1.85
CA ALA A 145 -10.13 -15.12 0.91
C ALA A 145 -9.51 -15.36 -0.47
N SER A 146 -9.98 -16.41 -1.14
CA SER A 146 -9.52 -16.80 -2.48
C SER A 146 -8.05 -17.25 -2.57
N SER A 147 -7.33 -17.37 -1.45
CA SER A 147 -5.94 -17.88 -1.42
C SER A 147 -5.83 -19.38 -1.12
N MET A 148 -6.91 -20.04 -0.67
CA MET A 148 -6.88 -21.49 -0.43
C MET A 148 -6.70 -22.24 -1.76
N ALA A 149 -5.65 -23.06 -1.83
CA ALA A 149 -5.29 -23.84 -3.01
C ALA A 149 -5.55 -25.34 -2.82
N THR A 150 -5.23 -25.89 -1.65
CA THR A 150 -5.48 -27.30 -1.29
C THR A 150 -5.94 -27.38 0.16
N MET A 151 -6.72 -28.41 0.51
CA MET A 151 -7.03 -28.72 1.90
C MET A 151 -7.46 -30.18 2.04
N ASP A 152 -7.26 -30.76 3.22
CA ASP A 152 -7.86 -32.04 3.56
C ASP A 152 -9.40 -31.97 3.58
N THR A 153 -10.06 -33.09 3.26
CA THR A 153 -11.53 -33.13 3.08
C THR A 153 -12.35 -32.85 4.36
N HIS A 154 -11.74 -33.01 5.54
CA HIS A 154 -12.35 -32.70 6.83
C HIS A 154 -12.11 -31.26 7.29
N MET A 155 -11.41 -30.44 6.52
CA MET A 155 -11.32 -29.00 6.76
C MET A 155 -12.64 -28.32 6.38
N LYS A 156 -13.23 -27.55 7.31
CA LYS A 156 -14.47 -26.79 7.09
C LYS A 156 -14.21 -25.30 7.01
N MET A 157 -14.67 -24.68 5.93
CA MET A 157 -14.60 -23.25 5.73
C MET A 157 -15.85 -22.55 6.25
N LYS A 158 -15.66 -21.44 6.97
CA LYS A 158 -16.68 -20.45 7.29
C LYS A 158 -16.19 -19.08 6.87
N THR A 159 -16.87 -18.46 5.91
CA THR A 159 -16.55 -17.09 5.49
C THR A 159 -17.05 -16.09 6.53
N LYS A 160 -16.16 -15.21 7.00
CA LYS A 160 -16.53 -14.06 7.83
C LYS A 160 -16.29 -12.77 7.06
N PHE A 161 -17.38 -12.10 6.72
CA PHE A 161 -17.31 -10.78 6.09
C PHE A 161 -16.98 -9.73 7.17
N ARG A 162 -15.77 -9.16 7.13
CA ARG A 162 -15.34 -8.08 8.04
C ARG A 162 -15.27 -6.76 7.28
N GLY A 163 -16.42 -6.10 7.15
CA GLY A 163 -16.57 -4.84 6.41
C GLY A 163 -18.02 -4.64 5.98
N GLY A 164 -18.46 -3.43 5.62
CA GLY A 164 -19.78 -3.26 5.00
C GLY A 164 -19.68 -3.53 3.49
N PHE A 165 -20.80 -3.81 2.80
CA PHE A 165 -20.83 -3.96 1.34
C PHE A 165 -20.22 -2.74 0.60
N SER A 166 -20.27 -1.55 1.21
CA SER A 166 -19.66 -0.33 0.68
C SER A 166 -18.13 -0.33 0.65
N ARG A 167 -17.44 -1.06 1.55
CA ARG A 167 -15.96 -1.14 1.58
C ARG A 167 -15.38 -2.16 0.61
N PHE A 168 -16.20 -3.10 0.13
CA PHE A 168 -15.81 -3.99 -0.95
C PHE A 168 -15.54 -3.22 -2.25
N LEU A 169 -16.33 -2.18 -2.52
CA LEU A 169 -16.19 -1.34 -3.72
C LEU A 169 -14.97 -0.41 -3.67
N THR A 170 -14.45 -0.10 -2.47
CA THR A 170 -13.31 0.82 -2.29
C THR A 170 -11.96 0.10 -2.15
N GLY A 171 -11.94 -1.25 -2.10
CA GLY A 171 -10.71 -2.02 -1.88
C GLY A 171 -10.19 -2.00 -0.43
N GLU A 172 -10.91 -1.36 0.49
CA GLU A 172 -10.56 -1.17 1.91
C GLU A 172 -11.12 -2.28 2.82
N SER A 173 -11.39 -3.47 2.27
CA SER A 173 -11.99 -4.59 3.00
C SER A 173 -11.03 -5.77 3.02
N ILE A 174 -10.86 -6.39 4.19
CA ILE A 174 -10.21 -7.70 4.28
C ILE A 174 -11.28 -8.77 4.30
N PHE A 175 -11.13 -9.74 3.40
CA PHE A 175 -11.93 -10.94 3.39
C PHE A 175 -11.12 -12.05 4.05
N ILE A 176 -11.57 -12.50 5.23
CA ILE A 176 -10.95 -13.59 5.97
C ILE A 176 -11.93 -14.77 5.98
N ASN A 177 -11.45 -15.92 5.54
CA ASN A 177 -12.10 -17.21 5.73
C ASN A 177 -11.52 -17.89 6.98
N GLU A 178 -12.37 -18.53 7.76
CA GLU A 178 -11.96 -19.38 8.87
C GLU A 178 -12.03 -20.84 8.45
N PHE A 179 -10.94 -21.58 8.59
CA PHE A 179 -10.84 -23.00 8.24
C PHE A 179 -10.61 -23.82 9.51
N THR A 180 -11.53 -24.73 9.84
CA THR A 180 -11.47 -25.57 11.04
C THR A 180 -11.17 -27.03 10.67
N ALA A 181 -10.22 -27.65 11.36
CA ALA A 181 -9.91 -29.07 11.18
C ALA A 181 -10.84 -29.95 12.04
N GLU A 182 -11.90 -30.50 11.46
CA GLU A 182 -12.88 -31.28 12.23
C GLU A 182 -12.48 -32.75 12.39
N GLY A 183 -12.49 -33.27 13.61
CA GLY A 183 -12.31 -34.71 13.86
C GLY A 183 -10.87 -35.22 13.78
N GLY A 184 -9.89 -34.35 13.55
CA GLY A 184 -8.45 -34.68 13.54
C GLY A 184 -7.61 -33.51 13.02
N PRO A 185 -6.26 -33.59 13.11
CA PRO A 185 -5.39 -32.61 12.47
C PRO A 185 -5.64 -32.59 10.96
N GLY A 186 -5.51 -31.44 10.32
CA GLY A 186 -5.72 -31.27 8.89
C GLY A 186 -4.64 -30.43 8.24
N GLU A 187 -4.43 -30.62 6.95
CA GLU A 187 -3.54 -29.80 6.13
C GLU A 187 -4.34 -28.81 5.28
N ILE A 188 -3.78 -27.60 5.12
CA ILE A 188 -4.24 -26.59 4.18
C ILE A 188 -3.05 -25.97 3.45
N GLY A 189 -3.15 -25.88 2.13
CA GLY A 189 -2.22 -25.19 1.24
C GLY A 189 -2.80 -23.86 0.77
N ILE A 190 -1.99 -22.81 0.84
CA ILE A 190 -2.38 -21.41 0.64
C ILE A 190 -1.43 -20.77 -0.38
N ALA A 191 -2.00 -20.25 -1.46
CA ALA A 191 -1.32 -19.54 -2.53
C ALA A 191 -1.88 -18.11 -2.63
N PRO A 192 -1.14 -17.08 -2.19
CA PRO A 192 -1.59 -15.70 -2.30
C PRO A 192 -1.78 -15.25 -3.76
N GLY A 193 -2.64 -14.27 -3.99
CA GLY A 193 -2.96 -13.80 -5.34
C GLY A 193 -1.81 -13.05 -6.05
N SER A 194 -0.97 -12.33 -5.30
CA SER A 194 0.17 -11.60 -5.86
C SER A 194 1.42 -12.49 -5.95
N PRO A 195 2.11 -12.54 -7.11
CA PRO A 195 3.40 -13.20 -7.23
C PRO A 195 4.45 -12.61 -6.30
N GLY A 196 5.04 -13.40 -5.43
CA GLY A 196 6.14 -12.92 -4.61
C GLY A 196 6.47 -13.84 -3.46
N ASP A 197 7.21 -13.26 -2.52
CA ASP A 197 7.72 -13.96 -1.36
C ASP A 197 6.72 -13.95 -0.20
N MET A 198 6.95 -14.81 0.79
CA MET A 198 6.16 -14.88 2.01
C MET A 198 7.05 -15.11 3.22
N THR A 199 6.68 -14.52 4.36
CA THR A 199 7.36 -14.75 5.63
C THR A 199 6.37 -15.07 6.75
N HIS A 200 6.92 -15.47 7.89
CA HIS A 200 6.21 -15.85 9.11
C HIS A 200 6.74 -15.04 10.29
N LEU A 201 5.83 -14.62 11.16
CA LEU A 201 6.14 -14.11 12.49
C LEU A 201 5.27 -14.80 13.52
N TYR A 202 5.89 -15.26 14.62
CA TYR A 202 5.14 -15.60 15.82
C TYR A 202 4.95 -14.33 16.66
N LEU A 203 3.71 -13.89 16.82
CA LEU A 203 3.38 -12.78 17.70
C LEU A 203 3.32 -13.27 19.14
N ASP A 204 3.95 -12.53 20.05
CA ASP A 204 3.91 -12.79 21.49
C ASP A 204 3.53 -11.51 22.24
N ASN A 205 2.28 -11.08 22.04
CA ASN A 205 1.73 -9.79 22.50
C ASN A 205 2.36 -8.54 21.88
N ASN A 206 3.25 -8.72 20.89
CA ASN A 206 3.75 -7.64 20.06
C ASN A 206 2.73 -7.22 19.00
N ILE A 207 2.90 -6.03 18.44
CA ILE A 207 2.02 -5.49 17.40
C ILE A 207 2.81 -5.37 16.11
N VAL A 208 2.20 -5.83 15.02
CA VAL A 208 2.70 -5.61 13.66
C VAL A 208 1.61 -4.89 12.87
N TYR A 209 2.00 -3.83 12.18
CA TYR A 209 1.16 -3.17 11.19
C TYR A 209 1.47 -3.77 9.82
N LEU A 210 0.44 -4.08 9.03
CA LEU A 210 0.59 -4.67 7.70
C LEU A 210 -0.23 -3.88 6.70
N GLN A 211 0.23 -3.79 5.45
CA GLN A 211 -0.67 -3.50 4.35
C GLN A 211 -1.71 -4.63 4.26
N ASN A 212 -2.98 -4.28 4.08
CA ASN A 212 -4.07 -5.24 4.08
C ASN A 212 -3.91 -6.34 3.04
N SER A 213 -3.36 -5.99 1.87
CA SER A 213 -3.11 -6.92 0.76
C SER A 213 -1.94 -7.87 1.03
N ALA A 214 -1.16 -7.67 2.09
CA ALA A 214 -0.08 -8.56 2.48
C ALA A 214 -0.55 -9.69 3.39
N PHE A 215 -1.73 -9.59 4.03
CA PHE A 215 -2.20 -10.61 4.96
C PHE A 215 -2.49 -11.93 4.22
N VAL A 216 -1.90 -13.03 4.68
CA VAL A 216 -2.13 -14.37 4.13
C VAL A 216 -2.90 -15.25 5.10
N ALA A 217 -2.39 -15.42 6.32
CA ALA A 217 -3.01 -16.28 7.32
C ALA A 217 -2.62 -15.90 8.74
N SER A 218 -3.42 -16.31 9.72
CA SER A 218 -3.03 -16.25 11.12
C SER A 218 -3.79 -17.27 11.97
N THR A 219 -3.25 -17.62 13.14
CA THR A 219 -4.02 -18.40 14.12
C THR A 219 -5.13 -17.55 14.76
N MET A 220 -6.00 -18.19 15.54
CA MET A 220 -7.11 -17.50 16.19
C MET A 220 -6.68 -16.48 17.24
N GLY A 221 -5.53 -16.68 17.88
CA GLY A 221 -4.99 -15.78 18.92
C GLY A 221 -4.44 -14.44 18.39
N VAL A 222 -4.25 -14.31 17.07
CA VAL A 222 -3.89 -13.05 16.42
C VAL A 222 -5.14 -12.26 16.03
N GLU A 223 -5.36 -11.12 16.66
CA GLU A 223 -6.43 -10.19 16.33
C GLU A 223 -6.03 -9.29 15.17
N ILE A 224 -6.89 -9.22 14.14
CA ILE A 224 -6.74 -8.38 12.96
C ILE A 224 -7.76 -7.25 13.00
N GLU A 225 -7.28 -6.02 13.13
CA GLU A 225 -8.10 -4.81 13.20
C GLU A 225 -7.81 -3.88 12.01
N SER A 226 -8.86 -3.45 11.32
CA SER A 226 -8.75 -2.44 10.25
C SER A 226 -9.04 -1.01 10.72
N LYS A 227 -9.37 -0.84 12.00
CA LYS A 227 -9.61 0.46 12.63
C LYS A 227 -9.08 0.45 14.05
N TRP A 228 -8.03 1.21 14.30
CA TRP A 228 -7.49 1.46 15.63
C TRP A 228 -7.17 2.95 15.78
N GLN A 229 -7.01 3.42 17.01
CA GLN A 229 -6.84 4.85 17.30
C GLN A 229 -5.60 5.48 16.62
N GLY A 230 -4.60 4.68 16.25
CA GLY A 230 -3.40 5.14 15.53
C GLY A 230 -3.63 5.40 14.03
N LEU A 231 -4.64 4.78 13.41
CA LEU A 231 -4.93 4.94 11.98
C LEU A 231 -5.41 6.35 11.62
N ALA A 232 -6.05 7.06 12.56
CA ALA A 232 -6.59 8.41 12.34
C ALA A 232 -5.52 9.48 12.07
N LYS A 233 -4.24 9.23 12.38
CA LYS A 233 -3.16 10.21 12.24
C LYS A 233 -2.54 10.28 10.84
N GLY A 234 -2.78 9.31 9.94
CA GLY A 234 -2.09 9.26 8.63
C GLY A 234 -2.98 9.03 7.41
N PHE A 235 -4.26 8.70 7.58
CA PHE A 235 -5.04 8.05 6.51
C PHE A 235 -5.85 8.97 5.59
N PHE A 236 -5.79 10.29 5.77
CA PHE A 236 -6.60 11.24 4.98
C PHE A 236 -5.83 11.86 3.79
N SER A 237 -4.70 11.28 3.39
CA SER A 237 -3.82 11.87 2.37
C SER A 237 -4.28 11.62 0.92
N GLY A 238 -5.15 10.64 0.67
CA GLY A 238 -5.67 10.33 -0.67
C GLY A 238 -4.98 9.16 -1.38
N GLU A 239 -4.23 8.34 -0.65
CA GLU A 239 -3.52 7.17 -1.17
C GLU A 239 -4.18 5.83 -0.80
N SER A 240 -3.80 4.75 -1.51
CA SER A 240 -4.33 3.39 -1.39
C SER A 240 -3.66 2.52 -0.30
N LEU A 241 -2.85 3.10 0.59
CA LEU A 241 -2.08 2.33 1.58
C LEU A 241 -2.95 1.84 2.74
N PHE A 242 -3.86 0.88 2.55
CA PHE A 242 -4.74 0.41 3.63
C PHE A 242 -4.01 -0.47 4.65
N LEU A 243 -3.70 0.10 5.81
CA LEU A 243 -3.04 -0.62 6.90
C LEU A 243 -4.04 -1.36 7.80
N ILE A 244 -3.61 -2.51 8.29
CA ILE A 244 -4.24 -3.28 9.36
C ILE A 244 -3.28 -3.48 10.51
N ARG A 245 -3.83 -3.65 11.70
CA ARG A 245 -3.10 -3.95 12.92
C ARG A 245 -3.30 -5.43 13.27
N ALA A 246 -2.20 -6.17 13.35
CA ALA A 246 -2.15 -7.52 13.89
C ALA A 246 -1.57 -7.47 15.31
N SER A 247 -2.24 -8.09 16.28
CA SER A 247 -1.78 -8.12 17.67
C SER A 247 -2.25 -9.38 18.39
N GLY A 248 -1.67 -9.69 19.55
CA GLY A 248 -2.03 -10.88 20.34
C GLY A 248 -0.93 -11.94 20.28
N GLN A 249 -1.33 -13.21 20.39
CA GLN A 249 -0.38 -14.32 20.47
C GLN A 249 -0.67 -15.40 19.43
N GLY A 250 0.33 -15.79 18.66
CA GLY A 250 0.25 -16.86 17.67
C GLY A 250 0.86 -16.50 16.31
N ASP A 251 0.75 -17.42 15.37
CA ASP A 251 1.36 -17.25 14.04
C ASP A 251 0.63 -16.23 13.16
N LEU A 252 1.44 -15.46 12.43
CA LEU A 252 1.04 -14.53 11.38
C LEU A 252 1.90 -14.80 10.15
N TRP A 253 1.26 -15.05 9.01
CA TRP A 253 1.90 -15.15 7.70
C TRP A 253 1.45 -14.00 6.81
N PHE A 254 2.40 -13.42 6.10
CA PHE A 254 2.15 -12.35 5.14
C PHE A 254 3.07 -12.46 3.94
N ASN A 255 2.59 -11.99 2.79
CA ASN A 255 3.27 -12.05 1.51
C ASN A 255 3.68 -10.67 1.01
N THR A 256 4.35 -10.69 -0.13
CA THR A 256 4.83 -9.52 -0.86
C THR A 256 4.46 -9.63 -2.34
N TYR A 257 4.48 -8.50 -3.04
CA TYR A 257 4.57 -8.50 -4.50
C TYR A 257 6.04 -8.35 -4.93
N GLY A 258 6.59 -9.38 -5.54
CA GLY A 258 8.03 -9.53 -5.78
C GLY A 258 8.77 -10.10 -4.56
N ALA A 259 10.08 -9.81 -4.45
CA ALA A 259 10.89 -10.23 -3.30
C ALA A 259 10.60 -9.40 -2.04
N LEU A 260 10.80 -10.04 -0.88
CA LEU A 260 10.76 -9.44 0.45
C LEU A 260 12.16 -8.99 0.89
N ILE A 261 12.25 -7.78 1.44
CA ILE A 261 13.48 -7.24 2.03
C ILE A 261 13.15 -6.78 3.46
N GLU A 262 13.97 -7.19 4.42
CA GLU A 262 13.89 -6.74 5.80
C GLU A 262 14.85 -5.59 6.04
N VAL A 263 14.38 -4.56 6.73
CA VAL A 263 15.18 -3.42 7.13
C VAL A 263 15.03 -3.21 8.63
N ASP A 264 16.15 -3.30 9.35
CA ASP A 264 16.23 -2.87 10.73
C ASP A 264 16.42 -1.36 10.77
N VAL A 265 15.45 -0.67 11.37
CA VAL A 265 15.42 0.79 11.51
C VAL A 265 15.90 1.13 12.91
N GLU A 266 16.94 1.96 13.01
CA GLU A 266 17.53 2.37 14.28
C GLU A 266 17.22 3.85 14.63
N GLU A 267 17.01 4.70 13.61
CA GLU A 267 16.65 6.11 13.79
C GLU A 267 15.56 6.51 12.78
N ASP A 268 15.94 7.15 11.68
CA ASP A 268 15.02 7.62 10.63
C ASP A 268 15.16 6.74 9.37
N TYR A 269 14.04 6.33 8.79
CA TYR A 269 14.02 5.60 7.52
C TYR A 269 12.83 6.02 6.66
N VAL A 270 13.03 6.15 5.35
CA VAL A 270 11.99 6.61 4.42
C VAL A 270 11.72 5.52 3.40
N VAL A 271 10.44 5.19 3.20
CA VAL A 271 10.00 4.16 2.26
C VAL A 271 8.84 4.70 1.45
N ASP A 272 8.82 4.42 0.14
CA ASP A 272 7.62 4.61 -0.69
C ASP A 272 6.46 3.81 -0.07
N THR A 273 5.30 4.45 0.06
CA THR A 273 4.14 3.85 0.72
C THR A 273 3.68 2.55 0.05
N GLY A 274 3.76 2.47 -1.28
CA GLY A 274 3.39 1.28 -2.06
C GLY A 274 4.39 0.11 -1.95
N ASN A 275 5.58 0.37 -1.39
CA ASN A 275 6.60 -0.65 -1.15
C ASN A 275 6.57 -1.18 0.30
N ILE A 276 5.75 -0.62 1.19
CA ILE A 276 5.64 -1.09 2.57
C ILE A 276 4.75 -2.34 2.62
N VAL A 277 5.26 -3.38 3.27
CA VAL A 277 4.53 -4.64 3.50
C VAL A 277 4.04 -4.68 4.94
N ALA A 278 4.97 -4.50 5.88
CA ALA A 278 4.68 -4.53 7.30
C ALA A 278 5.73 -3.75 8.10
N PHE A 279 5.41 -3.40 9.35
CA PHE A 279 6.37 -2.81 10.29
C PHE A 279 5.95 -3.04 11.75
N THR A 280 6.93 -3.06 12.65
CA THR A 280 6.72 -3.23 14.10
C THR A 280 6.28 -1.95 14.80
N ASP A 281 5.61 -2.06 15.94
CA ASP A 281 5.12 -0.95 16.77
C ASP A 281 6.18 -0.11 17.49
N GLY A 282 7.45 -0.53 17.49
CA GLY A 282 8.57 0.31 17.90
C GLY A 282 8.85 1.50 16.97
N LEU A 283 8.17 1.57 15.81
CA LEU A 283 8.33 2.64 14.84
C LEU A 283 7.13 3.58 14.84
N GLU A 284 7.41 4.86 15.06
CA GLU A 284 6.50 5.93 14.68
C GLU A 284 6.50 6.07 13.16
N TYR A 285 5.35 6.37 12.57
CA TYR A 285 5.23 6.51 11.12
C TYR A 285 4.44 7.76 10.73
N ASN A 286 4.89 8.43 9.67
CA ASN A 286 4.23 9.61 9.12
C ASN A 286 4.23 9.58 7.59
N ILE A 287 3.05 9.68 6.98
CA ILE A 287 2.90 9.70 5.52
C ILE A 287 3.03 11.15 5.04
N THR A 288 4.02 11.41 4.21
CA THR A 288 4.32 12.73 3.65
C THR A 288 4.39 12.66 2.13
N LYS A 289 4.02 13.75 1.45
CA LYS A 289 4.19 13.86 -0.01
C LYS A 289 5.67 14.05 -0.35
N VAL A 290 6.11 13.46 -1.47
CA VAL A 290 7.49 13.65 -1.96
C VAL A 290 7.57 14.94 -2.78
N GLY A 291 8.07 15.98 -2.13
CA GLY A 291 8.26 17.33 -2.69
C GLY A 291 6.94 18.08 -2.99
N GLY A 292 7.06 19.31 -3.49
CA GLY A 292 5.91 20.17 -3.76
C GLY A 292 5.00 19.64 -4.88
N TYR A 293 3.84 20.27 -5.09
CA TYR A 293 2.85 19.88 -6.12
C TYR A 293 3.45 19.71 -7.53
N LYS A 294 4.57 20.37 -7.85
CA LYS A 294 5.27 20.20 -9.13
C LYS A 294 6.14 18.95 -9.21
N SER A 295 6.75 18.46 -8.13
CA SER A 295 7.63 17.28 -8.16
C SER A 295 6.87 15.95 -8.14
N LEU A 296 5.71 15.90 -7.48
CA LEU A 296 4.75 14.78 -7.53
C LEU A 296 4.40 14.35 -8.97
N PHE A 297 4.34 15.32 -9.89
CA PHE A 297 4.06 15.08 -11.31
C PHE A 297 5.25 14.47 -12.08
N PHE A 298 6.48 14.68 -11.62
CA PHE A 298 7.69 14.25 -12.35
C PHE A 298 8.42 13.07 -11.71
N SER A 299 8.26 12.80 -10.40
CA SER A 299 8.91 11.66 -9.74
C SER A 299 8.19 10.33 -9.98
N GLY A 300 6.87 10.36 -10.20
CA GLY A 300 6.03 9.15 -10.22
C GLY A 300 5.81 8.54 -8.83
N GLU A 301 6.42 9.08 -7.78
CA GLU A 301 6.26 8.70 -6.38
C GLU A 301 5.33 9.72 -5.69
N GLY A 302 4.16 9.26 -5.27
CA GLY A 302 3.10 10.10 -4.71
C GLY A 302 3.35 10.46 -3.24
N PHE A 303 3.60 9.45 -2.42
CA PHE A 303 3.80 9.64 -1.00
C PHE A 303 4.88 8.68 -0.48
N VAL A 304 5.53 9.08 0.59
CA VAL A 304 6.47 8.26 1.35
C VAL A 304 6.03 8.18 2.80
N CYS A 305 6.29 7.04 3.42
CA CYS A 305 6.22 6.88 4.85
C CYS A 305 7.60 7.14 5.46
N ARG A 306 7.64 8.03 6.45
CA ARG A 306 8.80 8.27 7.29
C ARG A 306 8.64 7.52 8.59
N PHE A 307 9.53 6.58 8.83
CA PHE A 307 9.67 5.86 10.07
C PHE A 307 10.65 6.58 11.00
N LYS A 308 10.33 6.62 12.29
CA LYS A 308 11.23 7.08 13.35
C LYS A 308 11.21 6.08 14.51
N GLY A 309 12.38 5.83 15.11
CA GLY A 309 12.53 4.97 16.29
C GLY A 309 13.27 3.68 15.97
N LYS A 310 13.07 2.66 16.81
CA LYS A 310 13.76 1.38 16.67
C LYS A 310 12.77 0.25 16.40
N GLY A 311 12.97 -0.46 15.30
CA GLY A 311 12.11 -1.57 14.92
C GLY A 311 12.46 -2.13 13.56
N LYS A 312 11.53 -2.89 12.96
CA LYS A 312 11.74 -3.53 11.67
C LYS A 312 10.66 -3.11 10.69
N VAL A 313 11.07 -2.90 9.44
CA VAL A 313 10.18 -2.67 8.29
C VAL A 313 10.44 -3.78 7.27
N TRP A 314 9.36 -4.40 6.80
CA TRP A 314 9.39 -5.30 5.65
C TRP A 314 8.93 -4.53 4.42
N ILE A 315 9.74 -4.57 3.37
CA ILE A 315 9.43 -3.92 2.10
C ILE A 315 9.36 -4.95 0.97
N GLN A 316 8.65 -4.58 -0.09
CA GLN A 316 8.53 -5.38 -1.31
C GLN A 316 9.23 -4.70 -2.48
N THR A 317 9.69 -5.49 -3.44
CA THR A 317 10.43 -4.99 -4.61
C THR A 317 9.55 -4.55 -5.78
N ARG A 318 8.23 -4.84 -5.73
CA ARG A 318 7.30 -4.46 -6.80
C ARG A 318 6.05 -3.79 -6.20
N GLY A 319 5.53 -2.81 -6.93
CA GLY A 319 4.24 -2.18 -6.64
C GLY A 319 3.22 -2.53 -7.72
N VAL A 320 2.00 -2.89 -7.32
CA VAL A 320 0.92 -3.25 -8.26
C VAL A 320 0.62 -2.11 -9.23
N SER A 321 0.58 -0.87 -8.72
CA SER A 321 0.35 0.33 -9.54
C SER A 321 1.44 0.54 -10.59
N ALA A 322 2.71 0.39 -10.21
CA ALA A 322 3.84 0.52 -11.11
C ALA A 322 3.82 -0.56 -12.22
N PHE A 323 3.51 -1.81 -11.85
CA PHE A 323 3.36 -2.89 -12.82
C PHE A 323 2.17 -2.67 -13.76
N ALA A 324 1.00 -2.33 -13.23
CA ALA A 324 -0.20 -2.06 -14.03
C ALA A 324 0.03 -0.91 -15.00
N TRP A 325 0.74 0.13 -14.58
CA TRP A 325 1.15 1.25 -15.43
C TRP A 325 2.07 0.81 -16.57
N TRP A 326 3.13 0.05 -16.27
CA TRP A 326 4.02 -0.49 -17.28
C TRP A 326 3.27 -1.39 -18.28
N ALA A 327 2.41 -2.27 -17.79
CA ALA A 327 1.62 -3.19 -18.61
C ALA A 327 0.52 -2.50 -19.43
N HIS A 328 0.05 -1.32 -18.99
CA HIS A 328 -1.07 -0.60 -19.60
C HIS A 328 -0.90 -0.40 -21.10
N TRP A 329 0.30 -0.06 -21.55
CA TRP A 329 0.60 0.22 -22.95
C TRP A 329 0.47 -1.00 -23.88
N TYR A 330 0.52 -2.20 -23.31
CA TYR A 330 0.42 -3.46 -24.06
C TYR A 330 -0.99 -4.04 -24.04
N ARG A 331 -1.93 -3.45 -23.27
CA ARG A 331 -3.30 -3.94 -23.22
C ARG A 331 -4.03 -3.55 -24.52
N PRO A 332 -4.75 -4.48 -25.18
CA PRO A 332 -5.64 -4.12 -26.27
C PRO A 332 -6.68 -3.11 -25.76
N VAL A 333 -6.73 -1.94 -26.41
CA VAL A 333 -7.84 -1.00 -26.26
C VAL A 333 -8.76 -1.19 -27.46
N GLU A 334 -10.02 -1.50 -27.19
CA GLU A 334 -11.05 -1.50 -28.23
C GLU A 334 -11.08 -0.09 -28.83
N LYS A 335 -10.74 0.01 -30.12
CA LYS A 335 -10.90 1.28 -30.83
C LYS A 335 -12.40 1.53 -30.92
N SER A 336 -12.88 2.54 -30.20
CA SER A 336 -14.19 3.12 -30.52
C SER A 336 -14.11 3.60 -31.97
N ASN A 337 -14.70 2.84 -32.89
CA ASN A 337 -14.89 3.30 -34.25
C ASN A 337 -15.96 4.38 -34.19
N GLY A 338 -15.52 5.64 -34.25
CA GLY A 338 -16.40 6.78 -34.52
C GLY A 338 -17.01 6.71 -35.91
#